data_AF-A0A345E9Z2-F1
#
_entry.id   AF-A0A345E9Z2-F1
#
_cell.length_a   1.000
_cell.length_b   1.000
_cell.length_c   1.000
_cell.angle_alpha   90.00
_cell.angle_beta   90.00
_cell.angle_gamma   90.00
#
_symmetry.space_group_name_H-M   'P 1'
#
loop_
_entity.id
_entity.type
_entity.pdbx_description
1 polymer ?
#
loop_
_entity_poly.entity_id
_entity_poly.type
_entity_poly.pdbx_seq_one_letter_code
_entity_poly.pdbx_strand_id
1 'polypeptide(L)' 'MSLPSVGLTPVTQAALLLAVCLLALAAIALQFAKVRALYGGESTAERVNCPSCGARTPVDSTCEYCEEPLEDGAEG' A
#
# COMPACT_ATOMS: atom_id res chain seq x y z
N MET A 1 -40.67 -2.08 9.37
CA MET A 1 -39.97 -3.38 9.42
C MET A 1 -39.19 -3.41 10.73
N SER A 2 -39.72 -4.07 11.76
CA SER A 2 -39.06 -4.19 13.07
C SER A 2 -38.11 -5.39 13.03
N LEU A 3 -36.81 -5.15 13.24
CA LEU A 3 -35.84 -6.22 13.42
C LEU A 3 -36.14 -6.93 14.75
N PRO A 4 -36.13 -8.27 14.80
CA PRO A 4 -36.26 -8.98 16.05
C PRO A 4 -35.08 -8.59 16.95
N SER A 5 -35.38 -8.12 18.16
CA SER A 5 -34.42 -7.99 19.25
C SER A 5 -33.98 -9.41 19.63
N VAL A 6 -32.92 -9.90 18.97
CA VAL A 6 -32.25 -11.12 19.38
C VAL A 6 -31.79 -10.89 20.82
N GLY A 7 -32.39 -11.61 21.76
CA GLY A 7 -32.11 -11.52 23.21
C GLY A 7 -30.73 -12.08 23.54
N LEU A 8 -29.69 -11.44 23.02
CA LEU A 8 -28.30 -11.70 23.38
C LEU A 8 -28.03 -10.99 24.70
N THR A 9 -27.39 -11.69 25.63
CA THR A 9 -26.81 -11.04 26.80
C THR A 9 -25.81 -9.97 26.35
N PRO A 10 -25.64 -8.86 27.09
CA PRO A 10 -24.71 -7.80 26.71
C PRO A 10 -23.28 -8.32 26.51
N VAL A 11 -22.90 -9.35 27.27
CA VAL A 11 -21.61 -10.04 27.14
C VAL A 11 -21.48 -10.75 25.79
N THR A 12 -22.50 -11.52 25.37
CA THR A 12 -22.48 -12.18 24.06
C THR A 12 -22.49 -11.20 22.90
N GLN A 13 -23.20 -10.07 23.03
CA GLN A 13 -23.19 -9.02 22.01
C GLN A 13 -21.82 -8.33 21.91
N ALA A 14 -21.21 -7.99 23.05
CA ALA A 14 -19.86 -7.42 23.09
C ALA A 14 -18.82 -8.37 22.50
N ALA A 15 -18.88 -9.66 22.83
CA ALA A 15 -18.00 -10.68 22.28
C ALA A 15 -18.14 -10.81 20.75
N LEU A 16 -19.37 -10.77 20.23
CA LEU A 16 -19.63 -10.82 18.80
C LEU A 16 -19.07 -9.59 18.09
N LEU A 17 -19.29 -8.39 18.64
CA LEU A 17 -18.72 -7.15 18.09
C LEU A 17 -17.20 -7.18 18.06
N LEU A 18 -16.57 -7.62 19.15
CA LEU A 18 -15.11 -7.80 19.20
C LEU A 18 -14.62 -8.79 18.16
N ALA A 19 -15.29 -9.94 18.01
CA ALA A 19 -14.94 -10.93 17.00
C ALA A 19 -15.06 -10.35 15.58
N VAL A 20 -16.12 -9.61 15.28
CA VAL A 20 -16.30 -8.93 13.98
C VAL A 20 -15.22 -7.88 13.75
N CYS A 21 -14.88 -7.08 14.75
CA CYS A 21 -13.79 -6.10 14.66
C CYS A 21 -12.44 -6.76 14.37
N LEU A 22 -12.12 -7.85 15.09
CA LEU A 22 -10.88 -8.60 14.86
C LEU A 22 -10.83 -9.22 13.47
N LEU A 23 -11.96 -9.78 12.99
CA LEU A 23 -12.07 -10.31 11.63
C LEU A 23 -11.89 -9.22 10.57
N ALA A 24 -12.48 -8.05 10.76
CA ALA A 24 -12.32 -6.90 9.87
C ALA A 24 -10.85 -6.44 9.81
N LEU A 25 -10.19 -6.31 10.97
CA LEU A 25 -8.77 -5.97 11.06
C LEU A 25 -7.89 -7.02 10.36
N ALA A 26 -8.16 -8.30 10.57
CA ALA A 26 -7.44 -9.39 9.91
C ALA A 26 -7.63 -9.34 8.39
N ALA A 27 -8.86 -9.11 7.91
CA ALA A 27 -9.14 -8.99 6.49
C ALA A 27 -8.39 -7.81 5.87
N ILE A 28 -8.36 -6.65 6.53
CA ILE A 28 -7.60 -5.47 6.09
C ILE A 28 -6.10 -5.79 6.03
N ALA A 29 -5.54 -6.39 7.08
CA ALA A 29 -4.13 -6.77 7.13
C ALA A 29 -3.76 -7.75 5.98
N LEU A 30 -4.66 -8.69 5.66
CA LEU A 30 -4.52 -9.61 4.53
C LEU A 30 -4.51 -8.87 3.18
N GLN A 31 -5.35 -7.84 2.99
CA GLN A 31 -5.30 -7.03 1.78
C GLN A 31 -3.95 -6.31 1.64
N PHE A 32 -3.45 -5.71 2.73
CA PHE A 32 -2.13 -5.08 2.71
C PHE A 32 -1.00 -6.07 2.48
N ALA A 33 -1.06 -7.26 3.07
CA ALA A 33 -0.09 -8.32 2.83
C ALA A 33 -0.11 -8.77 1.36
N LYS A 34 -1.29 -8.88 0.75
CA LYS A 34 -1.43 -9.18 -0.68
C LYS A 34 -0.86 -8.07 -1.57
N VAL A 35 -1.18 -6.81 -1.28
CA VAL A 35 -0.62 -5.66 -2.00
C VAL A 35 0.90 -5.64 -1.86
N ARG A 36 1.44 -5.87 -0.66
CA ARG A 36 2.88 -5.97 -0.45
C ARG A 36 3.50 -7.17 -1.14
N ALA A 37 2.82 -8.31 -1.21
CA ALA A 37 3.34 -9.47 -1.93
C ALA A 37 3.37 -9.24 -3.46
N LEU A 38 2.39 -8.51 -4.00
CA LEU A 38 2.30 -8.21 -5.43
C LEU A 38 3.19 -7.04 -5.87
N TYR A 39 3.32 -6.01 -5.03
CA TYR A 39 3.95 -4.74 -5.38
C TYR A 39 5.11 -4.35 -4.46
N GLY A 40 5.21 -4.96 -3.28
CA GLY A 40 6.28 -4.74 -2.31
C GLY A 40 7.50 -5.60 -2.58
N GLY A 41 7.77 -5.89 -3.86
CA GLY A 41 9.13 -6.17 -4.29
C GLY A 41 9.98 -4.95 -3.95
N GLU A 42 11.16 -5.19 -3.40
CA GLU A 42 12.10 -4.17 -3.00
C GLU A 42 12.51 -3.34 -4.24
N SER A 43 11.75 -2.29 -4.57
CA SER A 43 12.20 -1.26 -5.49
C SER A 43 13.16 -0.35 -4.73
N THR A 44 14.28 -0.90 -4.26
CA THR A 44 15.45 -0.14 -3.83
C THR A 44 16.13 0.59 -4.98
N ALA A 45 15.61 0.44 -6.20
CA ALA A 45 15.87 1.37 -7.29
C ALA A 45 15.35 2.75 -6.89
N GLU A 46 16.24 3.53 -6.28
CA GLU A 46 16.07 4.97 -6.08
C GLU A 46 15.58 5.59 -7.39
N ARG A 47 14.50 6.37 -7.32
CA ARG A 47 13.89 7.00 -8.49
C ARG A 47 14.07 8.50 -8.40
N VAL A 48 14.68 9.07 -9.43
CA VAL A 48 14.93 10.51 -9.58
C VAL A 48 14.00 11.11 -10.63
N ASN A 49 13.86 12.42 -10.60
CA ASN A 49 13.19 13.14 -11.69
C ASN A 49 14.22 13.42 -12.78
N CYS A 50 13.91 13.05 -14.02
CA CYS A 50 14.75 13.38 -15.17
C CYS A 50 14.84 14.91 -15.33
N PRO A 51 16.04 15.50 -15.45
CA PRO A 51 16.20 16.95 -15.58
C PRO A 51 15.64 17.49 -16.90
N SER A 52 15.61 16.68 -17.97
CA SER A 52 15.16 17.13 -19.28
C SER A 52 13.64 17.08 -19.46
N CYS A 53 12.97 15.99 -19.03
CA CYS A 53 11.53 15.81 -19.25
C CYS A 53 10.67 15.80 -17.97
N GLY A 54 11.29 15.79 -16.79
CA GLY A 54 10.60 15.77 -15.50
C GLY A 54 9.95 14.44 -15.10
N ALA A 55 10.08 13.39 -15.93
CA ALA A 55 9.52 12.07 -15.61
C ALA A 55 10.28 11.40 -14.46
N ARG A 56 9.55 10.65 -13.62
CA ARG A 56 10.12 9.93 -12.48
C ARG A 56 10.62 8.55 -12.91
N THR A 57 11.93 8.43 -13.12
CA THR A 57 12.64 7.29 -13.72
C THR A 57 13.57 6.65 -12.67
N PRO A 58 13.96 5.36 -12.77
CA PRO A 58 15.04 4.82 -11.95
C PRO A 58 16.34 5.60 -12.16
N VAL A 59 17.22 5.61 -11.14
CA VAL A 59 18.62 6.06 -11.27
C VAL A 59 19.37 5.06 -12.15
N ASP A 60 19.20 5.23 -13.45
CA ASP A 60 19.99 4.58 -14.50
C ASP A 60 20.81 5.68 -15.20
N SER A 61 21.67 5.30 -16.13
CA SER A 61 22.41 6.23 -16.99
C SER A 61 21.53 6.96 -18.00
N THR A 62 20.32 6.48 -18.27
CA THR A 62 19.41 7.04 -19.29
C THR A 62 17.95 7.00 -18.84
N CYS A 63 17.21 8.07 -19.12
CA CYS A 63 15.80 8.18 -18.83
C CYS A 63 14.98 7.24 -19.70
N GLU A 64 14.12 6.41 -19.10
CA GLU A 64 13.26 5.45 -19.82
C GLU A 64 12.19 6.11 -20.73
N TYR A 65 11.97 7.42 -20.59
CA TYR A 65 10.90 8.15 -21.28
C TYR A 65 11.36 9.02 -22.44
N CYS A 66 12.45 9.77 -22.24
CA CYS A 66 12.98 10.69 -23.25
C CYS A 66 14.34 10.24 -23.81
N GLU A 67 14.86 9.11 -23.33
CA GLU A 67 16.14 8.52 -23.77
C GLU A 67 17.34 9.46 -23.58
N GLU A 68 17.17 10.56 -22.84
CA GLU A 68 18.26 11.46 -22.48
C GLU A 68 19.05 10.90 -21.29
N PRO A 69 20.37 11.13 -21.27
CA PRO A 69 21.20 10.72 -20.16
C PRO A 69 20.73 11.38 -18.87
N LEU A 70 20.67 10.60 -17.80
CA LEU A 70 20.50 11.13 -16.46
C LEU A 70 21.89 11.59 -16.03
N GLU A 71 22.12 12.90 -15.97
CA GLU A 71 23.33 13.41 -15.34
C GLU A 71 23.33 12.87 -13.92
N ASP A 72 24.27 11.96 -13.61
CA ASP A 72 24.52 11.48 -12.27
C ASP A 72 24.50 12.72 -11.37
N GLY A 73 23.65 12.72 -10.34
CA GLY A 73 23.59 13.82 -9.40
C GLY A 73 24.98 14.06 -8.83
N ALA A 74 25.74 14.93 -9.49
CA ALA A 74 27.08 15.27 -9.13
C ALA A 74 26.98 16.02 -7.82
N GLU A 75 27.50 15.34 -6.81
CA GLU A 75 27.86 15.81 -5.47
C GLU A 75 27.75 17.32 -5.26
N GLY A 76 26.90 17.70 -4.31
CA GLY A 76 26.82 19.04 -3.71
C GLY A 76 26.26 18.96 -2.31
#